data_AF-A0A238ZT33-F1
#
_entry.id   AF-A0A238ZT33-F1
#
_cell.length_a   1.000
_cell.length_b   1.000
_cell.length_c   1.000
_cell.angle_alpha   90.00
_cell.angle_beta   90.00
_cell.angle_gamma   90.00
#
_symmetry.space_group_name_H-M   'P 1'
#
loop_
_entity.id
_entity.type
_entity.pdbx_description
1 polymer ?
#
loop_
_entity_poly.entity_id
_entity_poly.type
_entity_poly.pdbx_seq_one_letter_code
_entity_poly.pdbx_strand_id
1 'polypeptide(L)'
;MGIFSNLLSAGGLLFNSAPDYSYGLIKQTGADKLLGDGRWDDFDRLVMGLGSEDLTRLLDGVCLGSTYANMINKYLLEGKSEVREIVAGAHNLYLAWERRGGNWGHTLSGEQVDGFTLHLQKAHDNFSYRFSTPVLEAESFARLIRVYMGFSDAEAAQSSFENASYLRPNHLLAHLNYFKVTTPKWLGDVNTMQAYVDQVEDVNLRKLLMLMLLVELYSDFDTEDTVTAKTNFTKEYSSLVEGGLLNDYDFNGDSLIVIYTKNYLSCLYRILGLSKKEAELNKQLIGRRTNYPWAYFGWK
;
A
#
# COMPACT_ATOMS: atom_id res chain seq x y z
N MET A 1 9.16 16.46 -27.82
CA MET A 1 7.93 16.86 -27.10
C MET A 1 7.83 15.98 -25.85
N GLY A 2 8.29 16.32 -24.66
CA GLY A 2 8.96 17.55 -24.20
C GLY A 2 8.26 18.25 -23.03
N ILE A 3 7.64 17.57 -22.06
CA ILE A 3 7.19 18.18 -20.79
C ILE A 3 7.23 17.11 -19.69
N PHE A 4 8.10 17.31 -18.68
CA PHE A 4 7.94 17.02 -17.25
C PHE A 4 9.33 17.07 -16.59
N SER A 5 9.87 18.29 -16.50
CA SER A 5 10.86 18.64 -15.49
C SER A 5 10.41 19.92 -14.80
N ASN A 6 10.63 19.96 -13.49
CA ASN A 6 10.50 21.10 -12.58
C ASN A 6 9.10 21.59 -12.21
N LEU A 7 8.79 21.44 -10.92
CA LEU A 7 8.08 22.47 -10.14
C LEU A 7 8.51 22.36 -8.66
N LEU A 8 9.48 23.21 -8.30
CA LEU A 8 9.84 23.58 -6.93
C LEU A 8 9.74 25.10 -6.78
N SER A 9 9.13 25.51 -5.66
CA SER A 9 8.95 26.86 -5.08
C SER A 9 7.97 27.80 -5.84
N ALA A 10 7.12 28.60 -5.20
CA ALA A 10 7.16 29.21 -3.88
C ALA A 10 5.74 29.50 -3.35
N GLY A 11 5.60 29.54 -2.02
CA GLY A 11 4.51 30.26 -1.34
C GLY A 11 3.69 29.43 -0.35
N GLY A 12 4.06 29.50 0.94
CA GLY A 12 3.21 29.07 2.06
C GLY A 12 3.93 28.19 3.07
N LEU A 13 4.27 28.75 4.23
CA LEU A 13 4.76 28.04 5.41
C LEU A 13 3.69 27.06 5.93
N LEU A 14 3.67 25.86 5.36
CA LEU A 14 3.27 24.65 6.04
C LEU A 14 4.52 23.78 5.99
N PHE A 15 5.10 23.47 7.14
CA PHE A 15 6.21 22.52 7.21
C PHE A 15 5.74 21.26 6.50
N ASN A 16 6.31 20.99 5.33
CA ASN A 16 5.96 19.86 4.49
C ASN A 16 6.61 18.63 5.13
N SER A 17 6.09 18.22 6.28
CA SER A 17 6.51 17.01 6.96
C SER A 17 6.27 15.83 6.03
N ALA A 18 7.24 14.92 5.94
CA ALA A 18 7.06 13.68 5.22
C ALA A 18 5.74 12.99 5.66
N PRO A 19 5.01 12.34 4.74
CA PRO A 19 3.77 11.64 5.09
C PRO A 19 4.03 10.59 6.17
N ASP A 20 3.11 10.51 7.13
CA ASP A 20 3.15 9.48 8.18
C ASP A 20 2.33 8.26 7.76
N TYR A 21 3.02 7.25 7.22
CA TYR A 21 2.41 6.00 6.79
C TYR A 21 1.96 5.09 7.96
N SER A 22 2.32 5.43 9.20
CA SER A 22 1.84 4.74 10.39
C SER A 22 0.50 5.27 10.91
N TYR A 23 0.06 6.42 10.38
CA TYR A 23 -1.15 7.13 10.81
C TYR A 23 -1.13 7.40 12.33
N GLY A 24 -0.03 7.95 12.83
CA GLY A 24 0.19 8.31 14.23
C GLY A 24 0.74 7.19 15.13
N LEU A 25 0.76 5.94 14.67
CA LEU A 25 1.12 4.79 15.50
C LEU A 25 2.58 4.88 16.01
N ILE A 26 3.52 5.39 15.20
CA ILE A 26 4.91 5.54 15.64
C ILE A 26 5.03 6.45 16.86
N LYS A 27 4.34 7.58 16.85
CA LYS A 27 4.35 8.54 17.98
C LYS A 27 3.62 7.98 19.19
N GLN A 28 2.51 7.27 18.97
CA GLN A 28 1.72 6.63 20.03
C GLN A 28 2.52 5.56 20.77
N THR A 29 3.27 4.73 20.04
CA THR A 29 4.08 3.64 20.60
C THR A 29 5.45 4.09 21.10
N GLY A 30 5.91 5.28 20.68
CA GLY A 30 7.25 5.79 20.97
C GLY A 30 8.36 5.08 20.18
N ALA A 31 8.02 4.41 19.07
CA ALA A 31 8.98 3.68 18.24
C ALA A 31 10.10 4.59 17.71
N ASP A 32 9.80 5.85 17.41
CA ASP A 32 10.79 6.84 16.98
C ASP A 32 11.86 7.12 18.04
N LYS A 33 11.47 7.17 19.32
CA LYS A 33 12.41 7.33 20.44
C LYS A 33 13.25 6.07 20.63
N LEU A 34 12.64 4.88 20.56
CA LEU A 34 13.38 3.63 20.68
C LEU A 34 14.45 3.50 19.60
N LEU A 35 14.10 3.84 18.34
CA LEU A 35 15.03 3.84 17.22
C LEU A 35 16.10 4.94 17.35
N GLY A 36 15.71 6.14 17.78
CA GLY A 36 16.62 7.28 17.94
C GLY A 36 17.65 7.07 19.05
N ASP A 37 17.24 6.47 20.17
CA ASP A 37 18.06 6.22 21.35
C ASP A 37 18.88 4.93 21.26
N GLY A 38 18.73 4.16 20.17
CA GLY A 38 19.42 2.89 19.98
C GLY A 38 18.94 1.77 20.90
N ARG A 39 17.70 1.85 21.39
CA ARG A 39 17.08 0.86 22.27
C ARG A 39 16.51 -0.31 21.46
N TRP A 40 17.39 -1.06 20.81
CA TRP A 40 17.02 -2.09 19.84
C TRP A 40 16.19 -3.23 20.43
N ASP A 41 16.55 -3.73 21.61
CA ASP A 41 15.80 -4.81 22.26
C ASP A 41 14.38 -4.38 22.65
N ASP A 42 14.19 -3.10 23.01
CA ASP A 42 12.87 -2.54 23.28
C ASP A 42 12.05 -2.38 22.01
N PHE A 43 12.69 -2.01 20.90
CA PHE A 43 12.04 -1.94 19.60
C PHE A 43 11.62 -3.34 19.13
N ASP A 44 12.49 -4.35 19.28
CA ASP A 44 12.15 -5.74 18.97
C ASP A 44 10.95 -6.21 19.80
N ARG A 45 10.95 -5.94 21.11
CA ARG A 45 9.81 -6.27 21.99
C ARG A 45 8.53 -5.54 21.60
N LEU A 46 8.62 -4.28 21.19
CA LEU A 46 7.47 -3.55 20.67
C LEU A 46 6.89 -4.26 19.44
N VAL A 47 7.73 -4.55 18.43
CA VAL A 47 7.28 -5.19 17.18
C VAL A 47 6.64 -6.55 17.45
N MET A 48 7.26 -7.37 18.31
CA MET A 48 6.74 -8.69 18.69
C MET A 48 5.39 -8.64 19.43
N GLY A 49 5.05 -7.50 20.05
CA GLY A 49 3.81 -7.29 20.77
C GLY A 49 2.64 -6.77 19.93
N LEU A 50 2.86 -6.43 18.66
CA LEU A 50 1.82 -5.86 17.80
C LEU A 50 0.91 -6.92 17.18
N GLY A 51 -0.36 -6.56 16.99
CA GLY A 51 -1.25 -7.30 16.10
C GLY A 51 -0.93 -7.04 14.63
N SER A 52 -1.49 -7.84 13.71
CA SER A 52 -1.18 -7.77 12.27
C SER A 52 -1.34 -6.35 11.69
N GLU A 53 -2.43 -5.65 12.04
CA GLU A 53 -2.68 -4.32 11.50
C GLU A 53 -1.65 -3.28 11.96
N ASP A 54 -1.37 -3.25 13.26
CA ASP A 54 -0.39 -2.33 13.83
C ASP A 54 1.04 -2.68 13.40
N LEU A 55 1.34 -3.97 13.17
CA LEU A 55 2.60 -4.40 12.59
C LEU A 55 2.77 -3.82 11.18
N THR A 56 1.77 -3.98 10.29
CA THR A 56 1.79 -3.37 8.96
C THR A 56 2.03 -1.86 9.06
N ARG A 57 1.26 -1.15 9.91
CA ARG A 57 1.37 0.31 10.10
C ARG A 57 2.75 0.74 10.59
N LEU A 58 3.30 0.02 11.58
CA LEU A 58 4.59 0.32 12.14
C LEU A 58 5.66 0.17 11.06
N LEU A 59 5.71 -1.00 10.40
CA LEU A 59 6.66 -1.29 9.32
C LEU A 59 6.55 -0.27 8.19
N ASP A 60 5.33 0.07 7.77
CA ASP A 60 5.10 1.06 6.73
C ASP A 60 5.63 2.44 7.15
N GLY A 61 5.34 2.88 8.37
CA GLY A 61 5.84 4.15 8.89
C GLY A 61 7.35 4.23 9.07
N VAL A 62 8.02 3.13 9.46
CA VAL A 62 9.47 3.15 9.69
C VAL A 62 10.27 2.86 8.42
N CYS A 63 9.74 2.07 7.48
CA CYS A 63 10.51 1.59 6.33
C CYS A 63 10.21 2.32 5.02
N LEU A 64 9.02 2.91 4.82
CA LEU A 64 8.58 3.42 3.52
C LEU A 64 8.90 4.92 3.36
N GLY A 65 10.14 5.30 3.65
CA GLY A 65 10.58 6.68 3.50
C GLY A 65 11.98 6.93 4.05
N SER A 66 12.44 8.17 3.89
CA SER A 66 13.78 8.58 4.32
C SER A 66 13.85 8.98 5.80
N THR A 67 12.71 9.21 6.47
CA THR A 67 12.65 9.74 7.84
C THR A 67 13.46 8.90 8.83
N TYR A 68 13.34 7.57 8.77
CA TYR A 68 14.01 6.65 9.70
C TYR A 68 15.11 5.82 9.04
N ALA A 69 15.41 6.02 7.74
CA ALA A 69 16.33 5.18 6.98
C ALA A 69 17.72 5.04 7.64
N ASN A 70 18.29 6.13 8.18
CA ASN A 70 19.58 6.08 8.88
C ASN A 70 19.50 5.27 10.19
N MET A 71 18.39 5.36 10.92
CA MET A 71 18.19 4.61 12.16
C MET A 71 17.98 3.12 11.85
N ILE A 72 17.21 2.80 10.82
CA ILE A 72 17.02 1.43 10.34
C ILE A 72 18.34 0.82 9.88
N ASN A 73 19.16 1.54 9.10
CA ASN A 73 20.46 1.03 8.69
C ASN A 73 21.38 0.73 9.88
N LYS A 74 21.43 1.61 10.89
CA LYS A 74 22.17 1.35 12.13
C LYS A 74 21.61 0.14 12.87
N TYR A 75 20.29 0.12 13.06
CA TYR A 75 19.58 -0.98 13.70
C TYR A 75 19.99 -2.29 13.03
N LEU A 76 19.85 -2.45 11.72
CA LEU A 76 20.15 -3.69 10.98
C LEU A 76 21.62 -4.15 11.05
N LEU A 77 22.58 -3.28 11.33
CA LEU A 77 24.00 -3.65 11.47
C LEU A 77 24.36 -4.29 12.83
N GLU A 78 23.56 -4.06 13.87
CA GLU A 78 23.88 -4.45 15.25
C GLU A 78 23.65 -5.94 15.58
N GLY A 79 23.14 -6.74 14.63
CA GLY A 79 22.86 -8.16 14.88
C GLY A 79 21.75 -8.73 13.99
N LYS A 80 21.32 -9.95 14.31
CA LYS A 80 20.25 -10.68 13.62
C LYS A 80 19.16 -11.10 14.59
N SER A 81 17.91 -10.90 14.20
CA SER A 81 16.70 -11.38 14.88
C SER A 81 15.59 -11.49 13.84
N GLU A 82 14.52 -12.23 14.12
CA GLU A 82 13.40 -12.29 13.19
C GLU A 82 12.74 -10.92 12.96
N VAL A 83 12.73 -10.05 13.97
CA VAL A 83 12.27 -8.66 13.82
C VAL A 83 13.15 -7.90 12.82
N ARG A 84 14.47 -8.09 12.91
CA ARG A 84 15.41 -7.47 11.97
C ARG A 84 15.21 -7.99 10.55
N GLU A 85 14.91 -9.27 10.37
CA GLU A 85 14.61 -9.84 9.06
C GLU A 85 13.35 -9.21 8.46
N ILE A 86 12.25 -9.09 9.21
CA ILE A 86 11.03 -8.48 8.66
C ILE A 86 11.20 -6.98 8.37
N VAL A 87 11.94 -6.25 9.21
CA VAL A 87 12.26 -4.84 9.01
C VAL A 87 13.18 -4.66 7.79
N ALA A 88 14.22 -5.49 7.66
CA ALA A 88 15.12 -5.47 6.51
C ALA A 88 14.38 -5.77 5.22
N GLY A 89 13.49 -6.78 5.22
CA GLY A 89 12.65 -7.10 4.08
C GLY A 89 11.77 -5.93 3.67
N ALA A 90 11.08 -5.29 4.64
CA ALA A 90 10.20 -4.15 4.36
C ALA A 90 10.97 -2.95 3.80
N HIS A 91 12.15 -2.66 4.35
CA HIS A 91 13.01 -1.59 3.86
C HIS A 91 13.57 -1.88 2.47
N ASN A 92 14.08 -3.09 2.22
CA ASN A 92 14.55 -3.50 0.89
C ASN A 92 13.43 -3.47 -0.15
N LEU A 93 12.22 -3.91 0.20
CA LEU A 93 11.07 -3.83 -0.71
C LEU A 93 10.77 -2.38 -1.09
N TYR A 94 10.78 -1.45 -0.12
CA TYR A 94 10.65 -0.02 -0.39
C TYR A 94 11.75 0.48 -1.35
N LEU A 95 13.02 0.18 -1.05
CA LEU A 95 14.15 0.58 -1.89
C LEU A 95 14.05 0.02 -3.31
N ALA A 96 13.58 -1.22 -3.48
CA ALA A 96 13.35 -1.78 -4.80
C ALA A 96 12.39 -0.89 -5.61
N TRP A 97 11.19 -0.63 -5.08
CA TRP A 97 10.18 0.18 -5.77
C TRP A 97 10.62 1.63 -5.98
N GLU A 98 11.37 2.20 -5.05
CA GLU A 98 11.97 3.53 -5.18
C GLU A 98 12.97 3.61 -6.33
N ARG A 99 13.86 2.61 -6.45
CA ARG A 99 14.84 2.52 -7.55
C ARG A 99 14.19 2.30 -8.91
N ARG A 100 13.15 1.45 -8.97
CA ARG A 100 12.36 1.26 -10.20
C ARG A 100 11.69 2.56 -10.64
N GLY A 101 11.18 3.33 -9.68
CA GLY A 101 10.38 4.52 -9.94
C GLY A 101 9.02 4.21 -10.59
N GLY A 102 8.34 5.26 -11.03
CA GLY A 102 6.98 5.20 -11.61
C GLY A 102 6.93 4.87 -13.10
N ASN A 103 8.07 4.68 -13.75
CA ASN A 103 8.17 4.48 -15.19
C ASN A 103 7.63 3.10 -15.63
N TRP A 104 7.27 2.99 -16.91
CA TRP A 104 6.90 1.71 -17.54
C TRP A 104 8.12 0.80 -17.63
N GLY A 105 7.92 -0.51 -17.53
CA GLY A 105 9.03 -1.49 -17.50
C GLY A 105 9.99 -1.36 -18.68
N HIS A 106 9.47 -1.13 -19.90
CA HIS A 106 10.27 -0.95 -21.12
C HIS A 106 10.99 0.40 -21.22
N THR A 107 10.80 1.30 -20.25
CA THR A 107 11.43 2.63 -20.19
C THR A 107 12.46 2.77 -19.06
N LEU A 108 12.74 1.67 -18.34
CA LEU A 108 13.71 1.66 -17.25
C LEU A 108 15.14 1.66 -17.79
N SER A 109 16.03 2.41 -17.15
CA SER A 109 17.47 2.32 -17.41
C SER A 109 18.07 1.03 -16.80
N GLY A 110 19.26 0.63 -17.26
CA GLY A 110 19.97 -0.50 -16.67
C GLY A 110 20.20 -0.35 -15.16
N GLU A 111 20.59 0.85 -14.71
CA GLU A 111 20.77 1.14 -13.27
C GLU A 111 19.47 0.97 -12.47
N GLN A 112 18.33 1.38 -13.03
CA GLN A 112 17.03 1.19 -12.37
C GLN A 112 16.66 -0.29 -12.27
N VAL A 113 16.92 -1.08 -13.32
CA VAL A 113 16.68 -2.52 -13.33
C VAL A 113 17.58 -3.23 -12.32
N ASP A 114 18.87 -2.92 -12.31
CA ASP A 114 19.84 -3.54 -11.40
C ASP A 114 19.51 -3.21 -9.94
N GLY A 115 19.22 -1.93 -9.65
CA GLY A 115 18.84 -1.49 -8.31
C GLY A 115 17.52 -2.10 -7.83
N PHE A 116 16.52 -2.17 -8.72
CA PHE A 116 15.24 -2.84 -8.43
C PHE A 116 15.47 -4.31 -8.09
N THR A 117 16.16 -5.04 -8.97
CA THR A 117 16.38 -6.49 -8.84
C THR A 117 17.20 -6.82 -7.59
N LEU A 118 18.27 -6.08 -7.33
CA LEU A 118 19.11 -6.27 -6.15
C LEU A 118 18.32 -6.19 -4.85
N HIS A 119 17.52 -5.13 -4.69
CA HIS A 119 16.75 -4.93 -3.48
C HIS A 119 15.54 -5.86 -3.40
N LEU A 120 14.94 -6.22 -4.54
CA LEU A 120 13.85 -7.19 -4.58
C LEU A 120 14.31 -8.59 -4.14
N GLN A 121 15.50 -9.02 -4.56
CA GLN A 121 16.09 -10.28 -4.11
C GLN A 121 16.41 -10.25 -2.61
N LYS A 122 16.97 -9.15 -2.09
CA LYS A 122 17.19 -9.01 -0.64
C LYS A 122 15.88 -9.09 0.14
N ALA A 123 14.84 -8.41 -0.34
CA ALA A 123 13.53 -8.48 0.29
C ALA A 123 12.95 -9.90 0.27
N HIS A 124 13.12 -10.63 -0.84
CA HIS A 124 12.75 -12.04 -0.96
C HIS A 124 13.46 -12.90 0.09
N ASP A 125 14.78 -12.79 0.19
CA ASP A 125 15.59 -13.57 1.13
C ASP A 125 15.16 -13.29 2.59
N ASN A 126 14.95 -12.01 2.94
CA ASN A 126 14.52 -11.59 4.27
C ASN A 126 13.12 -12.10 4.64
N PHE A 127 12.15 -12.03 3.72
CA PHE A 127 10.78 -12.50 4.00
C PHE A 127 10.63 -14.01 3.91
N SER A 128 11.58 -14.72 3.28
CA SER A 128 11.65 -16.18 3.25
C SER A 128 12.24 -16.78 4.55
N TYR A 129 12.64 -15.93 5.50
CA TYR A 129 13.06 -16.37 6.82
C TYR A 129 11.95 -17.16 7.54
N ARG A 130 12.35 -18.11 8.40
CA ARG A 130 11.41 -18.89 9.21
C ARG A 130 11.01 -18.12 10.47
N PHE A 131 9.92 -17.37 10.37
CA PHE A 131 9.35 -16.62 11.51
C PHE A 131 8.74 -17.56 12.56
N SER A 132 8.88 -17.19 13.83
CA SER A 132 8.45 -18.01 14.96
C SER A 132 6.97 -17.79 15.35
N THR A 133 6.38 -16.68 14.90
CA THR A 133 5.00 -16.30 15.25
C THR A 133 4.11 -16.23 14.01
N PRO A 134 2.83 -16.65 14.11
CA PRO A 134 1.88 -16.53 12.99
C PRO A 134 1.65 -15.09 12.52
N VAL A 135 1.86 -14.09 13.37
CA VAL A 135 1.69 -12.67 13.01
C VAL A 135 2.81 -12.21 12.08
N LEU A 136 4.07 -12.47 12.44
CA LEU A 136 5.21 -12.13 11.60
C LEU A 136 5.22 -12.94 10.30
N GLU A 137 4.88 -14.23 10.38
CA GLU A 137 4.82 -15.11 9.22
C GLU A 137 3.72 -14.70 8.23
N ALA A 138 2.53 -14.33 8.71
CA ALA A 138 1.48 -13.80 7.84
C ALA A 138 1.88 -12.47 7.19
N GLU A 139 2.54 -11.57 7.93
CA GLU A 139 3.04 -10.30 7.39
C GLU A 139 4.16 -10.52 6.36
N SER A 140 5.06 -11.48 6.57
CA SER A 140 6.11 -11.80 5.60
C SER A 140 5.52 -12.34 4.29
N PHE A 141 4.54 -13.24 4.37
CA PHE A 141 3.79 -13.71 3.20
C PHE A 141 3.03 -12.57 2.51
N ALA A 142 2.37 -11.69 3.26
CA ALA A 142 1.67 -10.53 2.72
C ALA A 142 2.61 -9.62 1.91
N ARG A 143 3.86 -9.45 2.35
CA ARG A 143 4.87 -8.65 1.65
C ARG A 143 5.54 -9.40 0.49
N LEU A 144 5.70 -10.73 0.59
CA LEU A 144 6.17 -11.57 -0.52
C LEU A 144 5.29 -11.47 -1.76
N ILE A 145 3.98 -11.25 -1.61
CA ILE A 145 3.08 -11.02 -2.75
C ILE A 145 3.60 -9.89 -3.65
N ARG A 146 4.07 -8.77 -3.07
CA ARG A 146 4.64 -7.64 -3.82
C ARG A 146 6.03 -7.94 -4.38
N VAL A 147 6.80 -8.79 -3.70
CA VAL A 147 8.08 -9.29 -4.21
C VAL A 147 7.86 -10.10 -5.48
N TYR A 148 6.98 -11.10 -5.42
CA TYR A 148 6.65 -11.97 -6.55
C TYR A 148 5.96 -11.24 -7.70
N MET A 149 5.12 -10.24 -7.39
CA MET A 149 4.61 -9.32 -8.41
C MET A 149 5.74 -8.56 -9.13
N GLY A 150 6.82 -8.20 -8.42
CA GLY A 150 8.01 -7.59 -9.01
C GLY A 150 8.84 -8.56 -9.86
N PHE A 151 8.84 -9.85 -9.51
CA PHE A 151 9.43 -10.93 -10.31
C PHE A 151 8.55 -11.40 -11.47
N SER A 152 7.34 -10.86 -11.62
CA SER A 152 6.31 -11.34 -12.56
C SER A 152 5.93 -12.82 -12.35
N ASP A 153 5.93 -13.29 -11.10
CA ASP A 153 5.59 -14.67 -10.71
C ASP A 153 4.19 -14.71 -10.05
N ALA A 154 3.17 -14.97 -10.86
CA ALA A 154 1.78 -14.97 -10.40
C ALA A 154 1.46 -16.14 -9.45
N GLU A 155 2.04 -17.31 -9.71
CA GLU A 155 1.80 -18.52 -8.93
C GLU A 155 2.40 -18.38 -7.53
N ALA A 156 3.64 -17.87 -7.41
CA ALA A 156 4.26 -17.63 -6.12
C ALA A 156 3.56 -16.50 -5.34
N ALA A 157 3.06 -15.48 -6.03
CA ALA A 157 2.25 -14.43 -5.42
C ALA A 157 0.92 -14.98 -4.87
N GLN A 158 0.24 -15.85 -5.61
CA GLN A 158 -0.98 -16.54 -5.16
C GLN A 158 -0.70 -17.45 -3.97
N SER A 159 0.34 -18.29 -4.05
CA SER A 159 0.70 -19.18 -2.94
C SER A 159 1.02 -18.40 -1.66
N SER A 160 1.71 -17.26 -1.78
CA SER A 160 1.95 -16.37 -0.64
C SER A 160 0.65 -15.79 -0.07
N PHE A 161 -0.28 -15.38 -0.92
CA PHE A 161 -1.60 -14.90 -0.47
C PHE A 161 -2.39 -15.99 0.26
N GLU A 162 -2.40 -17.22 -0.26
CA GLU A 162 -3.06 -18.37 0.37
C GLU A 162 -2.46 -18.68 1.74
N ASN A 163 -1.13 -18.66 1.87
CA ASN A 163 -0.45 -18.86 3.15
C ASN A 163 -0.75 -17.74 4.16
N ALA A 164 -0.71 -16.48 3.74
CA ALA A 164 -1.07 -15.34 4.60
C ALA A 164 -2.53 -15.46 5.08
N SER A 165 -3.45 -15.81 4.17
CA SER A 165 -4.88 -15.95 4.45
C SER A 165 -5.17 -17.15 5.34
N TYR A 166 -4.44 -18.25 5.20
CA TYR A 166 -4.55 -19.41 6.08
C TYR A 166 -4.19 -19.04 7.53
N LEU A 167 -3.12 -18.27 7.74
CA LEU A 167 -2.69 -17.82 9.07
C LEU A 167 -3.61 -16.73 9.64
N ARG A 168 -4.07 -15.81 8.77
CA ARG A 168 -4.85 -14.62 9.09
C ARG A 168 -5.83 -14.31 7.95
N PRO A 169 -7.06 -14.87 7.98
CA PRO A 169 -8.01 -14.76 6.86
C PRO A 169 -8.38 -13.34 6.43
N ASN A 170 -8.26 -12.36 7.33
CA ASN A 170 -8.56 -10.95 7.06
C ASN A 170 -7.28 -10.08 7.12
N HIS A 171 -6.11 -10.63 6.76
CA HIS A 171 -4.86 -9.87 6.77
C HIS A 171 -4.88 -8.80 5.68
N LEU A 172 -5.27 -7.57 6.05
CA LEU A 172 -5.56 -6.49 5.10
C LEU A 172 -4.47 -6.32 4.04
N LEU A 173 -3.20 -6.21 4.43
CA LEU A 173 -2.10 -6.02 3.49
C LEU A 173 -2.00 -7.14 2.44
N ALA A 174 -2.29 -8.39 2.81
CA ALA A 174 -2.25 -9.52 1.90
C ALA A 174 -3.32 -9.38 0.82
N HIS A 175 -4.55 -9.02 1.22
CA HIS A 175 -5.64 -8.78 0.29
C HIS A 175 -5.39 -7.57 -0.62
N LEU A 176 -4.88 -6.47 -0.08
CA LEU A 176 -4.54 -5.29 -0.88
C LEU A 176 -3.47 -5.63 -1.92
N ASN A 177 -2.42 -6.36 -1.53
CA ASN A 177 -1.34 -6.73 -2.43
C ASN A 177 -1.80 -7.74 -3.49
N TYR A 178 -2.58 -8.75 -3.11
CA TYR A 178 -3.06 -9.75 -4.07
C TYR A 178 -4.09 -9.16 -5.03
N PHE A 179 -4.97 -8.27 -4.56
CA PHE A 179 -5.82 -7.47 -5.46
C PHE A 179 -4.99 -6.72 -6.51
N LYS A 180 -3.82 -6.16 -6.16
CA LYS A 180 -2.96 -5.52 -7.15
C LYS A 180 -2.36 -6.50 -8.15
N VAL A 181 -2.03 -7.73 -7.74
CA VAL A 181 -1.54 -8.79 -8.64
C VAL A 181 -2.58 -9.11 -9.72
N THR A 182 -3.87 -9.17 -9.35
CA THR A 182 -4.96 -9.52 -10.29
C THR A 182 -5.27 -8.43 -11.31
N THR A 183 -4.70 -7.22 -11.19
CA THR A 183 -4.96 -6.13 -12.15
C THR A 183 -4.34 -6.38 -13.53
N PRO A 184 -4.95 -5.86 -14.62
CA PRO A 184 -4.37 -5.89 -15.98
C PRO A 184 -2.96 -5.31 -16.08
N LYS A 185 -2.66 -4.33 -15.23
CA LYS A 185 -1.33 -3.69 -15.16
C LYS A 185 -0.22 -4.65 -14.73
N TRP A 186 -0.57 -5.72 -14.02
CA TRP A 186 0.39 -6.66 -13.46
C TRP A 186 0.22 -8.04 -14.10
N LEU A 187 -0.49 -8.96 -13.45
CA LEU A 187 -0.47 -10.38 -13.82
C LEU A 187 -1.88 -10.97 -14.00
N GLY A 188 -2.92 -10.13 -14.05
CA GLY A 188 -4.29 -10.59 -14.21
C GLY A 188 -5.10 -9.80 -15.23
N ASP A 189 -6.41 -9.79 -15.04
CA ASP A 189 -7.38 -9.11 -15.88
C ASP A 189 -8.60 -8.69 -15.05
N VAL A 190 -9.51 -7.92 -15.66
CA VAL A 190 -10.71 -7.40 -14.99
C VAL A 190 -11.59 -8.52 -14.42
N ASN A 191 -11.73 -9.64 -15.14
CA ASN A 191 -12.55 -10.77 -14.68
C ASN A 191 -11.95 -11.42 -13.44
N THR A 192 -10.63 -11.59 -13.41
CA THR A 192 -9.89 -12.13 -12.27
C THR A 192 -9.99 -11.20 -11.06
N MET A 193 -9.91 -9.88 -11.26
CA MET A 193 -10.12 -8.90 -10.18
C MET A 193 -11.53 -9.03 -9.60
N GLN A 194 -12.56 -9.05 -10.45
CA GLN A 194 -13.95 -9.10 -10.00
C GLN A 194 -14.23 -10.43 -9.27
N ALA A 195 -13.80 -11.56 -9.83
CA ALA A 195 -13.92 -12.86 -9.18
C ALA A 195 -13.24 -12.88 -7.81
N TYR A 196 -12.07 -12.24 -7.69
CA TYR A 196 -11.38 -12.09 -6.41
C TYR A 196 -12.18 -11.26 -5.40
N VAL A 197 -12.78 -10.13 -5.82
CA VAL A 197 -13.63 -9.32 -4.93
C VAL A 197 -14.84 -10.13 -4.45
N ASP A 198 -15.49 -10.85 -5.35
CA ASP A 198 -16.73 -11.58 -5.08
C ASP A 198 -16.54 -12.77 -4.12
N GLN A 199 -15.37 -13.40 -4.10
CA GLN A 199 -15.06 -14.51 -3.19
C GLN A 199 -14.67 -14.07 -1.76
N VAL A 200 -14.38 -12.79 -1.51
CA VAL A 200 -14.00 -12.33 -0.16
C VAL A 200 -15.21 -12.37 0.76
N GLU A 201 -15.13 -13.17 1.83
CA GLU A 201 -16.23 -13.38 2.76
C GLU A 201 -16.47 -12.17 3.68
N ASP A 202 -15.40 -11.55 4.20
CA ASP A 202 -15.49 -10.39 5.09
C ASP A 202 -16.13 -9.20 4.36
N VAL A 203 -17.25 -8.74 4.89
CA VAL A 203 -18.11 -7.74 4.25
C VAL A 203 -17.41 -6.39 4.11
N ASN A 204 -16.65 -5.97 5.12
CA ASN A 204 -15.99 -4.67 5.10
C ASN A 204 -14.81 -4.69 4.13
N LEU A 205 -14.07 -5.80 4.10
CA LEU A 205 -12.95 -5.97 3.18
C LEU A 205 -13.43 -6.07 1.75
N ARG A 206 -14.50 -6.84 1.47
CA ARG A 206 -15.12 -6.90 0.15
C ARG A 206 -15.59 -5.53 -0.32
N LYS A 207 -16.19 -4.72 0.56
CA LYS A 207 -16.60 -3.33 0.25
C LYS A 207 -15.41 -2.44 -0.10
N LEU A 208 -14.29 -2.55 0.63
CA LEU A 208 -13.05 -1.85 0.29
C LEU A 208 -12.52 -2.29 -1.07
N LEU A 209 -12.40 -3.60 -1.31
CA LEU A 209 -11.88 -4.13 -2.58
C LEU A 209 -12.78 -3.78 -3.76
N MET A 210 -14.10 -3.68 -3.57
CA MET A 210 -15.04 -3.15 -4.58
C MET A 210 -14.74 -1.69 -4.93
N LEU A 211 -14.45 -0.85 -3.92
CA LEU A 211 -14.02 0.53 -4.19
C LEU A 211 -12.67 0.59 -4.92
N MET A 212 -11.74 -0.29 -4.57
CA MET A 212 -10.47 -0.41 -5.27
C MET A 212 -10.70 -0.81 -6.74
N LEU A 213 -11.54 -1.81 -7.01
CA LEU A 213 -11.93 -2.25 -8.35
C LEU A 213 -12.43 -1.07 -9.18
N LEU A 214 -13.41 -0.30 -8.66
CA LEU A 214 -13.96 0.85 -9.38
C LEU A 214 -12.91 1.91 -9.70
N VAL A 215 -11.98 2.17 -8.79
CA VAL A 215 -10.91 3.16 -9.01
C VAL A 215 -9.86 2.65 -10.01
N GLU A 216 -9.52 1.35 -9.98
CA GLU A 216 -8.62 0.75 -10.98
C GLU A 216 -9.26 0.76 -12.38
N LEU A 217 -10.54 0.38 -12.50
CA LEU A 217 -11.26 0.42 -13.77
C LEU A 217 -11.32 1.83 -14.35
N TYR A 218 -11.52 2.86 -13.51
CA TYR A 218 -11.45 4.24 -13.97
C TYR A 218 -10.03 4.63 -14.44
N SER A 219 -8.98 4.12 -13.80
CA SER A 219 -7.60 4.48 -14.14
C SER A 219 -7.20 4.10 -15.56
N ASP A 220 -7.86 3.11 -16.16
CA ASP A 220 -7.65 2.73 -17.56
C ASP A 220 -8.20 3.79 -18.54
N PHE A 221 -9.19 4.59 -18.13
CA PHE A 221 -9.74 5.69 -18.92
C PHE A 221 -9.00 7.02 -18.71
N ASP A 222 -8.12 7.12 -17.71
CA ASP A 222 -7.51 8.40 -17.30
C ASP A 222 -6.49 8.98 -18.31
N THR A 223 -6.23 8.26 -19.41
CA THR A 223 -5.49 8.80 -20.55
C THR A 223 -6.33 9.72 -21.44
N GLU A 224 -7.65 9.72 -21.27
CA GLU A 224 -8.60 10.63 -21.92
C GLU A 224 -8.74 11.95 -21.16
N ASP A 225 -9.44 12.93 -21.74
CA ASP A 225 -9.88 14.08 -20.92
C ASP A 225 -10.86 13.62 -19.84
N THR A 226 -10.84 14.27 -18.68
CA THR A 226 -11.59 13.85 -17.48
C THR A 226 -13.10 13.73 -17.73
N VAL A 227 -13.67 14.52 -18.64
CA VAL A 227 -15.12 14.46 -18.92
C VAL A 227 -15.46 13.22 -19.73
N THR A 228 -14.67 12.93 -20.77
CA THR A 228 -14.83 11.73 -21.60
C THR A 228 -14.56 10.47 -20.78
N ALA A 229 -13.47 10.43 -20.01
CA ALA A 229 -13.12 9.31 -19.13
C ALA A 229 -14.26 8.95 -18.17
N LYS A 230 -14.80 9.96 -17.46
CA LYS A 230 -15.93 9.77 -16.55
C LYS A 230 -17.17 9.26 -17.28
N THR A 231 -17.47 9.81 -18.46
CA THR A 231 -18.67 9.43 -19.23
C THR A 231 -18.57 7.97 -19.67
N ASN A 232 -17.40 7.55 -20.18
CA ASN A 232 -17.16 6.18 -20.59
C ASN A 232 -17.21 5.21 -19.40
N PHE A 233 -16.49 5.53 -18.31
CA PHE A 233 -16.50 4.74 -17.09
C PHE A 233 -17.92 4.54 -16.52
N THR A 234 -18.70 5.62 -16.39
CA THR A 234 -20.06 5.53 -15.84
C THR A 234 -21.02 4.81 -16.78
N LYS A 235 -20.83 4.92 -18.10
CA LYS A 235 -21.63 4.18 -19.08
C LYS A 235 -21.35 2.68 -19.03
N GLU A 236 -20.08 2.30 -18.99
CA GLU A 236 -19.64 0.90 -19.05
C GLU A 236 -19.88 0.17 -17.74
N TYR A 237 -19.63 0.83 -16.60
CA TYR A 237 -19.67 0.23 -15.27
C TYR A 237 -20.80 0.75 -14.38
N SER A 238 -21.88 1.29 -14.96
CA SER A 238 -23.02 1.89 -14.24
C SER A 238 -23.51 1.04 -13.05
N SER A 239 -23.84 -0.24 -13.29
CA SER A 239 -24.34 -1.15 -12.24
C SER A 239 -23.33 -1.38 -11.11
N LEU A 240 -22.03 -1.50 -11.42
CA LEU A 240 -20.99 -1.66 -10.40
C LEU A 240 -20.80 -0.37 -9.61
N VAL A 241 -20.84 0.79 -10.26
CA VAL A 241 -20.76 2.10 -9.60
C VAL A 241 -21.94 2.29 -8.65
N GLU A 242 -23.16 2.02 -9.10
CA GLU A 242 -24.36 2.08 -8.26
C GLU A 242 -24.25 1.14 -7.06
N GLY A 243 -23.87 -0.12 -7.30
CA GLY A 243 -23.67 -1.12 -6.24
C GLY A 243 -22.60 -0.70 -5.22
N GLY A 244 -21.48 -0.13 -5.69
CA GLY A 244 -20.44 0.43 -4.84
C GLY A 244 -20.97 1.55 -3.96
N LEU A 245 -21.66 2.54 -4.55
CA LEU A 245 -22.16 3.72 -3.84
C LEU A 245 -23.31 3.43 -2.87
N LEU A 246 -24.08 2.37 -3.07
CA LEU A 246 -25.21 1.98 -2.21
C LEU A 246 -24.78 1.20 -0.95
N ASN A 247 -23.51 0.83 -0.83
CA ASN A 247 -23.02 0.16 0.37
C ASN A 247 -23.14 1.07 1.60
N ASP A 248 -23.57 0.47 2.71
CA ASP A 248 -23.49 1.09 4.03
C ASP A 248 -22.06 0.94 4.56
N TYR A 249 -21.28 2.02 4.51
CA TYR A 249 -19.88 2.02 4.94
C TYR A 249 -19.78 2.41 6.41
N ASP A 250 -19.16 1.54 7.21
CA ASP A 250 -18.82 1.87 8.60
C ASP A 250 -17.53 2.70 8.63
N PHE A 251 -17.65 3.94 9.10
CA PHE A 251 -16.54 4.88 9.23
C PHE A 251 -16.08 5.08 10.67
N ASN A 252 -16.58 4.27 11.60
CA ASN A 252 -16.22 4.34 13.00
C ASN A 252 -14.84 3.73 13.25
N GLY A 253 -14.04 4.41 14.07
CA GLY A 253 -12.71 3.95 14.45
C GLY A 253 -11.58 4.37 13.51
N ASP A 254 -10.39 3.86 13.84
CA ASP A 254 -9.11 4.26 13.24
C ASP A 254 -8.35 3.07 12.63
N SER A 255 -9.07 2.00 12.30
CA SER A 255 -8.46 0.85 11.65
C SER A 255 -8.01 1.18 10.22
N LEU A 256 -6.99 0.46 9.74
CA LEU A 256 -6.49 0.60 8.38
C LEU A 256 -7.61 0.40 7.35
N ILE A 257 -8.49 -0.58 7.54
CA ILE A 257 -9.58 -0.83 6.60
C ILE A 257 -10.51 0.39 6.48
N VAL A 258 -10.80 1.08 7.59
CA VAL A 258 -11.58 2.33 7.61
C VAL A 258 -10.83 3.44 6.88
N ILE A 259 -9.53 3.61 7.18
CA ILE A 259 -8.68 4.62 6.53
C ILE A 259 -8.66 4.42 5.01
N TYR A 260 -8.37 3.20 4.55
CA TYR A 260 -8.33 2.87 3.12
C TYR A 260 -9.71 3.03 2.46
N THR A 261 -10.79 2.61 3.11
CA THR A 261 -12.15 2.77 2.59
C THR A 261 -12.49 4.25 2.39
N LYS A 262 -12.17 5.12 3.36
CA LYS A 262 -12.37 6.57 3.24
C LYS A 262 -11.56 7.16 2.07
N ASN A 263 -10.31 6.74 1.91
CA ASN A 263 -9.46 7.21 0.81
C ASN A 263 -10.01 6.82 -0.56
N TYR A 264 -10.35 5.54 -0.77
CA TYR A 264 -10.87 5.05 -2.04
C TYR A 264 -12.28 5.58 -2.36
N LEU A 265 -13.16 5.69 -1.37
CA LEU A 265 -14.49 6.28 -1.57
C LEU A 265 -14.40 7.77 -1.89
N SER A 266 -13.53 8.52 -1.21
CA SER A 266 -13.32 9.95 -1.50
C SER A 266 -12.79 10.14 -2.92
N CYS A 267 -11.85 9.30 -3.35
CA CYS A 267 -11.36 9.28 -4.73
C CYS A 267 -12.48 8.99 -5.74
N LEU A 268 -13.33 8.00 -5.47
CA LEU A 268 -14.48 7.69 -6.32
C LEU A 268 -15.48 8.86 -6.39
N TYR A 269 -15.76 9.54 -5.26
CA TYR A 269 -16.57 10.75 -5.27
C TYR A 269 -15.98 11.85 -6.14
N ARG A 270 -14.66 12.04 -6.10
CA ARG A 270 -13.98 12.99 -6.98
C ARG A 270 -14.10 12.62 -8.46
N ILE A 271 -13.84 11.35 -8.81
CA ILE A 271 -14.02 10.80 -10.17
C ILE A 271 -15.44 11.08 -10.68
N LEU A 272 -16.44 10.88 -9.84
CA LEU A 272 -17.85 11.07 -10.20
C LEU A 272 -18.32 12.53 -10.13
N GLY A 273 -17.49 13.48 -9.67
CA GLY A 273 -17.85 14.89 -9.51
C GLY A 273 -18.82 15.15 -8.35
N LEU A 274 -18.83 14.28 -7.33
CA LEU A 274 -19.67 14.39 -6.14
C LEU A 274 -18.99 15.24 -5.04
N SER A 275 -18.66 16.49 -5.38
CA SER A 275 -17.77 17.37 -4.60
C SER A 275 -18.20 17.60 -3.14
N LYS A 276 -19.50 17.65 -2.85
CA LYS A 276 -19.99 17.80 -1.46
C LYS A 276 -19.63 16.58 -0.60
N LYS A 277 -19.82 15.37 -1.13
CA LYS A 277 -19.51 14.12 -0.42
C LYS A 277 -18.00 13.93 -0.28
N GLU A 278 -17.25 14.24 -1.34
CA GLU A 278 -15.78 14.26 -1.30
C GLU A 278 -15.26 15.19 -0.20
N ALA A 279 -15.76 16.44 -0.14
CA ALA A 279 -15.32 17.43 0.84
C ALA A 279 -15.63 17.02 2.28
N GLU A 280 -16.75 16.34 2.53
CA GLU A 280 -17.10 15.80 3.85
C GLU A 280 -16.12 14.71 4.28
N LEU A 281 -15.80 13.77 3.38
CA LEU A 281 -14.91 12.67 3.68
C LEU A 281 -13.45 13.13 3.82
N ASN A 282 -13.01 14.10 3.01
CA ASN A 282 -11.66 14.67 3.08
C ASN A 282 -11.36 15.32 4.43
N LYS A 283 -12.37 15.89 5.14
CA LYS A 283 -12.17 16.41 6.50
C LYS A 283 -11.77 15.32 7.49
N GLN A 284 -12.23 14.09 7.28
CA GLN A 284 -11.91 12.93 8.11
C GLN A 284 -10.55 12.30 7.75
N LEU A 285 -9.97 12.69 6.61
CA LEU A 285 -8.69 12.16 6.10
C LEU A 285 -7.50 13.06 6.44
N ILE A 286 -7.67 14.13 7.22
CA ILE A 286 -6.57 14.99 7.64
C ILE A 286 -5.55 14.15 8.42
N GLY A 287 -4.31 14.09 7.92
CA GLY A 287 -3.24 13.25 8.49
C GLY A 287 -3.40 11.74 8.24
N ARG A 288 -4.41 11.32 7.47
CA ARG A 288 -4.75 9.92 7.18
C ARG A 288 -4.90 9.62 5.69
N ARG A 289 -4.42 10.52 4.83
CA ARG A 289 -4.44 10.32 3.39
C ARG A 289 -3.38 9.28 3.00
N THR A 290 -3.80 8.21 2.35
CA THR A 290 -2.91 7.17 1.80
C THR A 290 -2.21 7.71 0.55
N ASN A 291 -1.12 7.08 0.09
CA ASN A 291 -0.54 7.45 -1.21
C ASN A 291 -1.46 7.05 -2.38
N TYR A 292 -2.03 5.84 -2.31
CA TYR A 292 -2.97 5.32 -3.29
C TYR A 292 -4.40 5.35 -2.73
N PRO A 293 -5.39 5.80 -3.50
CA PRO A 293 -5.36 5.92 -4.97
C PRO A 293 -4.90 7.27 -5.54
N TRP A 294 -4.69 8.31 -4.72
CA TRP A 294 -4.46 9.68 -5.19
C TRP A 294 -3.30 9.82 -6.18
N ALA A 295 -2.21 9.08 -5.95
CA ALA A 295 -1.03 9.05 -6.80
C ALA A 295 -1.29 8.51 -8.22
N TYR A 296 -2.38 7.75 -8.46
CA TYR A 296 -2.75 7.31 -9.81
C TYR A 296 -3.05 8.49 -10.72
N PHE A 297 -3.64 9.54 -10.17
CA PHE A 297 -4.16 10.69 -10.91
C PHE A 297 -3.33 11.96 -10.68
N GLY A 298 -2.18 11.85 -9.99
CA GLY A 298 -1.37 13.01 -9.59
C GLY A 298 -2.07 13.96 -8.63
N TRP A 299 -3.08 13.49 -7.89
CA TRP A 299 -3.84 14.31 -6.94
C TRP A 299 -3.15 14.35 -5.58
N LYS A 300 -3.23 15.51 -4.91
CA LYS A 300 -2.68 15.77 -3.57
C LYS A 300 -3.76 16.01 -2.56
#